data_AF-V4AAV7-F1
#
_entry.id   AF-V4AAV7-F1
#
_cell.length_a   1.000
_cell.length_b   1.000
_cell.length_c   1.000
_cell.angle_alpha   90.00
_cell.angle_beta   90.00
_cell.angle_gamma   90.00
#
_symmetry.space_group_name_H-M   'P 1'
#
loop_
_entity.id
_entity.type
_entity.pdbx_description
1 polymer ?
#
loop_
_entity_poly.entity_id
_entity_poly.type
_entity_poly.pdbx_seq_one_letter_code
_entity_poly.pdbx_strand_id
1 'polypeptide(L)'
;MSYFQTIHVLLMLTLLEVTLVTGKHPVTIAAILPADDSRLFSIRRVAPAISIAVDRVARSGVLRNHRLEVDYANSQCSISFAMNQAIRFHVQKNPSLFLGPCCDYAVAPIGRQAPFWNLPMITPGAMARDFAVMKWTMFSTLTRMGADFNSLISFLVSILSHFNWSKVKLLYDPKGQGNVVDRFCHIATDGFHYGLRTQTVIKNLSQEYFKFDVISDILDNFASEVGTDISGQCRLVFVKTFVTEEKVVKRTGWKDRDRRDFLILE
;
A
#
# COMPACT_ATOMS: atom_id res chain seq x y z
N MET A 1 5.09 11.37 -69.27
CA MET A 1 5.23 10.31 -68.24
C MET A 1 5.74 10.82 -66.89
N SER A 2 6.69 11.76 -66.83
CA SER A 2 7.25 12.28 -65.56
C SER A 2 6.23 12.98 -64.62
N TYR A 3 5.30 13.78 -65.17
CA TYR A 3 4.33 14.54 -64.37
C TYR A 3 3.30 13.69 -63.62
N PHE A 4 2.96 12.51 -64.15
CA PHE A 4 1.98 11.61 -63.54
C PHE A 4 2.58 10.86 -62.34
N GLN A 5 3.88 10.53 -62.41
CA GLN A 5 4.62 9.95 -61.30
C GLN A 5 4.82 10.95 -60.15
N THR A 6 5.13 12.21 -60.43
CA THR A 6 5.26 13.24 -59.38
C THR A 6 3.96 13.51 -58.66
N ILE A 7 2.82 13.58 -59.36
CA ILE A 7 1.51 13.76 -58.72
C ILE A 7 1.15 12.56 -57.85
N HIS A 8 1.40 11.32 -58.30
CA HIS A 8 1.16 10.13 -57.48
C HIS A 8 2.04 10.07 -56.24
N VAL A 9 3.31 10.48 -56.35
CA VAL A 9 4.23 10.55 -55.21
C VAL A 9 3.80 11.62 -54.21
N LEU A 10 3.36 12.80 -54.69
CA LEU A 10 2.83 13.86 -53.82
C LEU A 10 1.51 13.45 -53.13
N LEU A 11 0.64 12.74 -53.85
CA LEU A 11 -0.62 12.22 -53.31
C LEU A 11 -0.37 11.14 -52.26
N MET A 12 0.60 10.25 -52.49
CA MET A 12 1.01 9.24 -51.50
C MET A 12 1.66 9.85 -50.26
N LEU A 13 2.50 10.88 -50.41
CA LEU A 13 3.13 11.59 -49.29
C LEU A 13 2.10 12.35 -48.44
N THR A 14 1.14 13.03 -49.07
CA THR A 14 0.04 13.71 -48.38
C THR A 14 -0.92 12.73 -47.72
N LEU A 15 -1.25 11.61 -48.37
CA LEU A 15 -2.04 10.54 -47.75
C LEU A 15 -1.32 9.91 -46.55
N LEU A 16 0.01 9.72 -46.63
CA LEU A 16 0.82 9.21 -45.52
C LEU A 16 0.81 10.18 -44.32
N GLU A 17 1.00 11.48 -44.57
CA GLU A 17 0.89 12.52 -43.54
C GLU A 17 -0.51 12.56 -42.91
N VAL A 18 -1.58 12.47 -43.71
CA VAL A 18 -2.96 12.42 -43.21
C VAL A 18 -3.22 11.16 -42.39
N THR A 19 -2.68 9.99 -42.77
CA THR A 19 -2.80 8.76 -41.95
C THR A 19 -2.02 8.85 -40.63
N LEU A 20 -0.85 9.48 -40.62
CA LEU A 20 -0.08 9.75 -39.39
C LEU A 20 -0.81 10.73 -38.46
N VAL A 21 -1.53 11.72 -39.02
CA VAL A 21 -2.30 12.73 -38.27
C VAL A 21 -3.63 12.18 -37.74
N THR A 22 -4.15 11.10 -38.32
CA THR A 22 -5.44 10.48 -37.91
C THR A 22 -5.31 9.33 -36.90
N GLY A 23 -4.09 8.83 -36.66
CA GLY A 23 -3.82 7.84 -35.62
C GLY A 23 -3.80 8.45 -34.22
N LYS A 24 -4.54 7.86 -33.26
CA LYS A 24 -4.43 8.26 -31.84
C LYS A 24 -3.05 7.89 -31.30
N HIS A 25 -2.43 8.79 -30.55
CA HIS A 25 -1.13 8.55 -29.91
C HIS A 25 -1.27 7.56 -28.74
N PRO A 26 -0.48 6.47 -28.70
CA PRO A 26 -0.57 5.50 -27.62
C PRO A 26 0.00 6.08 -26.32
N VAL A 27 -0.73 5.89 -25.22
CA VAL A 27 -0.28 6.12 -23.85
C VAL A 27 -0.14 4.76 -23.21
N THR A 28 1.10 4.30 -23.12
CA THR A 28 1.46 2.97 -22.63
C THR A 28 1.53 2.96 -21.10
N ILE A 29 0.76 2.07 -20.48
CA ILE A 29 0.67 1.92 -19.03
C ILE A 29 1.34 0.60 -18.66
N ALA A 30 2.39 0.65 -17.85
CA ALA A 30 3.03 -0.53 -17.30
C ALA A 30 2.36 -0.93 -15.97
N ALA A 31 1.50 -1.94 -16.01
CA ALA A 31 0.81 -2.48 -14.84
C ALA A 31 1.62 -3.62 -14.20
N ILE A 32 2.30 -3.35 -13.10
CA ILE A 32 3.15 -4.33 -12.40
C ILE A 32 2.42 -4.83 -11.16
N LEU A 33 1.73 -5.96 -11.27
CA LEU A 33 0.81 -6.47 -10.25
C LEU A 33 1.10 -7.96 -9.97
N PRO A 34 0.72 -8.52 -8.80
CA PRO A 34 0.93 -9.94 -8.56
C PRO A 34 0.06 -10.79 -9.50
N ALA A 35 0.62 -11.87 -10.06
CA ALA A 35 -0.17 -12.86 -10.81
C ALA A 35 -0.86 -13.90 -9.92
N ASP A 36 -0.52 -13.94 -8.63
CA ASP A 36 -1.08 -14.85 -7.63
C ASP A 36 -2.51 -14.44 -7.23
N ASP A 37 -3.49 -15.28 -7.57
CA ASP A 37 -4.93 -15.06 -7.35
C ASP A 37 -5.39 -15.14 -5.89
N SER A 38 -4.54 -15.67 -5.00
CA SER A 38 -4.80 -15.63 -3.55
C SER A 38 -4.73 -14.20 -3.00
N ARG A 39 -4.04 -13.31 -3.70
CA ARG A 39 -3.88 -11.90 -3.32
C ARG A 39 -5.05 -11.05 -3.81
N LEU A 40 -5.44 -10.08 -3.00
CA LEU A 40 -6.56 -9.16 -3.30
C LEU A 40 -6.32 -8.33 -4.57
N PHE A 41 -5.07 -7.99 -4.85
CA PHE A 41 -4.67 -7.14 -5.98
C PHE A 41 -4.10 -7.92 -7.17
N SER A 42 -4.49 -9.19 -7.35
CA SER A 42 -4.00 -9.99 -8.46
C SER A 42 -4.37 -9.38 -9.82
N ILE A 43 -3.54 -9.60 -10.84
CA ILE A 43 -3.82 -9.16 -12.21
C ILE A 43 -5.22 -9.61 -12.64
N ARG A 44 -5.59 -10.87 -12.36
CA ARG A 44 -6.90 -11.42 -12.72
C ARG A 44 -8.07 -10.66 -12.07
N ARG A 45 -7.90 -10.21 -10.82
CA ARG A 45 -8.92 -9.45 -10.09
C ARG A 45 -9.01 -7.99 -10.54
N VAL A 46 -7.88 -7.37 -10.88
CA VAL A 46 -7.79 -5.93 -11.15
C VAL A 46 -7.94 -5.59 -12.64
N ALA A 47 -7.52 -6.47 -13.55
CA ALA A 47 -7.58 -6.23 -15.00
C ALA A 47 -8.99 -5.91 -15.52
N PRO A 48 -10.10 -6.54 -15.05
CA PRO A 48 -11.44 -6.16 -15.46
C PRO A 48 -11.79 -4.70 -15.10
N ALA A 49 -11.40 -4.23 -13.91
CA ALA A 49 -11.64 -2.86 -13.48
C ALA A 49 -10.83 -1.86 -14.33
N ILE A 50 -9.58 -2.20 -14.67
CA ILE A 50 -8.75 -1.40 -15.59
C ILE A 50 -9.39 -1.36 -16.99
N SER A 51 -9.89 -2.48 -17.51
CA SER A 51 -10.55 -2.54 -18.82
C SER A 51 -11.78 -1.61 -18.87
N ILE A 52 -12.62 -1.67 -17.84
CA ILE A 52 -13.79 -0.77 -17.73
C ILE A 52 -13.36 0.70 -17.69
N ALA A 53 -12.28 1.02 -16.97
CA ALA A 53 -11.75 2.38 -16.91
C ALA A 53 -11.22 2.86 -18.27
N VAL A 54 -10.46 2.01 -18.99
CA VAL A 54 -9.96 2.30 -20.34
C VAL A 54 -11.11 2.57 -21.30
N ASP A 55 -12.13 1.71 -21.31
CA ASP A 55 -13.32 1.89 -22.15
C ASP A 55 -14.07 3.18 -21.82
N ARG A 56 -14.20 3.51 -20.53
CA ARG A 56 -14.85 4.74 -20.10
C ARG A 56 -14.09 5.99 -20.53
N VAL A 57 -12.76 5.98 -20.44
CA VAL A 57 -11.91 7.10 -20.92
C VAL A 57 -11.98 7.23 -22.44
N ALA A 58 -12.00 6.11 -23.16
CA ALA A 58 -12.14 6.13 -24.62
C ALA A 58 -13.47 6.74 -25.07
N ARG A 59 -14.57 6.45 -24.36
CA ARG A 59 -15.92 6.97 -24.65
C ARG A 59 -16.13 8.41 -24.18
N SER A 60 -15.51 8.82 -23.08
CA SER A 60 -15.69 10.18 -22.53
C SER A 60 -15.03 11.26 -23.39
N GLY A 61 -14.06 10.89 -24.23
CA GLY A 61 -13.33 11.85 -25.05
C GLY A 61 -12.42 12.78 -24.25
N VAL A 62 -12.13 12.47 -22.98
CA VAL A 62 -11.17 13.23 -22.15
C VAL A 62 -9.79 13.23 -22.80
N LEU A 63 -9.42 12.11 -23.45
CA LEU A 63 -8.16 11.94 -24.18
C LEU A 63 -8.40 11.92 -25.70
N ARG A 64 -8.84 13.05 -26.27
CA ARG A 64 -9.31 13.14 -27.68
C ARG A 64 -8.37 12.50 -28.73
N ASN A 65 -7.06 12.71 -28.56
CA ASN A 65 -6.03 12.24 -29.51
C ASN A 65 -5.15 11.12 -28.96
N HIS A 66 -5.53 10.49 -27.84
CA HIS A 66 -4.74 9.43 -27.23
C HIS A 66 -5.54 8.15 -27.05
N ARG A 67 -4.82 7.02 -27.05
CA ARG A 67 -5.36 5.70 -26.73
C ARG A 67 -4.57 5.12 -25.57
N LEU A 68 -5.27 4.67 -24.53
CA LEU A 68 -4.63 3.95 -23.42
C LEU A 68 -4.34 2.52 -23.84
N GLU A 69 -3.12 2.06 -23.61
CA GLU A 69 -2.68 0.68 -23.83
C GLU A 69 -2.03 0.17 -22.54
N VAL A 70 -2.48 -0.98 -22.03
CA VAL A 70 -2.03 -1.49 -20.73
C VAL A 70 -1.27 -2.80 -20.95
N ASP A 71 0.01 -2.80 -20.59
CA ASP A 71 0.84 -4.00 -20.56
C ASP A 71 1.00 -4.47 -19.10
N TYR A 72 0.83 -5.76 -18.86
CA TYR A 72 0.89 -6.34 -17.52
C TYR A 72 2.19 -7.11 -17.29
N ALA A 73 2.76 -7.03 -16.08
CA ALA A 73 3.83 -7.92 -15.65
C ALA A 73 3.63 -8.38 -14.20
N ASN A 74 4.09 -9.60 -13.92
CA ASN A 74 4.00 -10.19 -12.59
C ASN A 74 5.04 -9.58 -11.63
N SER A 75 4.57 -8.91 -10.59
CA SER A 75 5.43 -8.36 -9.53
C SER A 75 5.99 -9.44 -8.60
N GLN A 76 5.32 -10.60 -8.52
CA GLN A 76 5.49 -11.64 -7.49
C GLN A 76 5.44 -11.10 -6.05
N CYS A 77 4.94 -9.87 -5.85
CA CYS A 77 5.05 -9.15 -4.58
C CYS A 77 6.50 -9.09 -4.03
N SER A 78 7.50 -9.21 -4.91
CA SER A 78 8.91 -9.32 -4.52
C SER A 78 9.69 -8.07 -4.91
N ILE A 79 10.63 -7.68 -4.05
CA ILE A 79 11.53 -6.53 -4.26
C ILE A 79 12.27 -6.68 -5.60
N SER A 80 12.90 -7.84 -5.82
CA SER A 80 13.78 -8.06 -6.97
C SER A 80 13.00 -8.31 -8.27
N PHE A 81 11.98 -9.17 -8.23
CA PHE A 81 11.20 -9.50 -9.43
C PHE A 81 10.41 -8.29 -9.94
N ALA A 82 9.76 -7.53 -9.06
CA ALA A 82 9.02 -6.34 -9.48
C ALA A 82 9.94 -5.28 -10.10
N MET A 83 11.09 -5.02 -9.47
CA MET A 83 12.06 -4.06 -10.00
C MET A 83 12.62 -4.50 -11.35
N ASN A 84 12.90 -5.78 -11.53
CA ASN A 84 13.34 -6.32 -12.83
C ASN A 84 12.27 -6.08 -13.92
N GLN A 85 10.99 -6.32 -13.62
CA GLN A 85 9.91 -6.01 -14.59
C GLN A 85 9.82 -4.50 -14.89
N ALA A 86 9.99 -3.63 -13.89
CA ALA A 86 9.99 -2.19 -14.10
C ALA A 86 11.13 -1.73 -15.01
N ILE A 87 12.35 -2.26 -14.81
CA ILE A 87 13.50 -2.00 -15.68
C ILE A 87 13.20 -2.48 -17.11
N ARG A 88 12.64 -3.69 -17.27
CA ARG A 88 12.27 -4.21 -18.59
C ARG A 88 11.26 -3.31 -19.29
N PHE A 89 10.22 -2.86 -18.59
CA PHE A 89 9.27 -1.89 -19.14
C PHE A 89 9.97 -0.61 -19.55
N HIS A 90 10.76 -0.01 -18.68
CA HIS A 90 11.46 1.24 -18.96
C HIS A 90 12.35 1.13 -20.21
N VAL A 91 13.17 0.08 -20.30
CA VAL A 91 14.14 -0.10 -21.39
C VAL A 91 13.49 -0.55 -22.69
N GLN A 92 12.49 -1.43 -22.65
CA GLN A 92 11.97 -2.11 -23.85
C GLN A 92 10.66 -1.50 -24.37
N LYS A 93 9.91 -0.79 -23.52
CA LYS A 93 8.53 -0.37 -23.80
C LYS A 93 8.29 1.13 -23.62
N ASN A 94 9.20 1.84 -22.95
CA ASN A 94 9.11 3.27 -22.66
C ASN A 94 7.70 3.70 -22.20
N PRO A 95 7.22 3.18 -21.05
CA PRO A 95 5.87 3.43 -20.57
C PRO A 95 5.67 4.92 -20.26
N SER A 96 4.43 5.39 -20.38
CA SER A 96 4.04 6.73 -19.93
C SER A 96 3.86 6.82 -18.42
N LEU A 97 3.51 5.70 -17.76
CA LEU A 97 3.36 5.62 -16.30
C LEU A 97 3.43 4.17 -15.79
N PHE A 98 3.67 4.03 -14.49
CA PHE A 98 3.49 2.77 -13.77
C PHE A 98 2.16 2.72 -13.02
N LEU A 99 1.45 1.61 -13.15
CA LEU A 99 0.28 1.27 -12.35
C LEU A 99 0.63 0.09 -11.42
N GLY A 100 0.52 0.30 -10.12
CA GLY A 100 1.09 -0.59 -9.12
C GLY A 100 2.62 -0.44 -9.03
N PRO A 101 3.32 -1.31 -8.26
CA PRO A 101 2.79 -2.47 -7.53
C PRO A 101 1.93 -2.14 -6.33
N CYS A 102 1.25 -3.15 -5.79
CA CYS A 102 0.42 -3.01 -4.59
C CYS A 102 1.14 -3.41 -3.29
N CYS A 103 2.14 -4.28 -3.37
CA CYS A 103 2.91 -4.67 -2.20
C CYS A 103 3.98 -3.64 -1.87
N ASP A 104 4.04 -3.19 -0.62
CA ASP A 104 4.99 -2.18 -0.13
C ASP A 104 6.45 -2.50 -0.48
N TYR A 105 6.89 -3.74 -0.28
CA TYR A 105 8.24 -4.17 -0.65
C TYR A 105 8.53 -4.09 -2.15
N ALA A 106 7.53 -4.34 -3.00
CA ALA A 106 7.67 -4.21 -4.45
C ALA A 106 7.60 -2.73 -4.90
N VAL A 107 6.82 -1.90 -4.20
CA VAL A 107 6.73 -0.46 -4.46
C VAL A 107 8.03 0.25 -4.11
N ALA A 108 8.64 -0.09 -2.97
CA ALA A 108 9.78 0.62 -2.42
C ALA A 108 10.95 0.84 -3.41
N PRO A 109 11.44 -0.14 -4.18
CA PRO A 109 12.50 0.10 -5.16
C PRO A 109 12.02 0.89 -6.38
N ILE A 110 10.84 0.56 -6.94
CA ILE A 110 10.32 1.20 -8.15
C ILE A 110 9.98 2.68 -7.88
N GLY A 111 9.34 2.97 -6.74
CA GLY A 111 8.98 4.33 -6.35
C GLY A 111 10.18 5.24 -6.10
N ARG A 112 11.33 4.69 -5.71
CA ARG A 112 12.60 5.43 -5.60
C ARG A 112 13.24 5.69 -6.96
N GLN A 113 13.04 4.78 -7.91
CA GLN A 113 13.61 4.89 -9.25
C GLN A 113 12.76 5.77 -10.18
N ALA A 114 11.42 5.73 -10.03
CA ALA A 114 10.48 6.42 -10.91
C ALA A 114 10.74 7.93 -11.08
N PRO A 115 11.17 8.70 -10.03
CA PRO A 115 11.58 10.08 -10.21
C PRO A 115 12.75 10.28 -11.18
N PHE A 116 13.75 9.39 -11.16
CA PHE A 116 14.90 9.45 -12.07
C PHE A 116 14.53 9.08 -13.50
N TRP A 117 13.49 8.27 -13.69
CA TRP A 117 12.92 7.98 -14.99
C TRP A 117 11.91 9.04 -15.46
N ASN A 118 11.61 10.04 -14.62
CA ASN A 118 10.56 11.03 -14.84
C ASN A 118 9.19 10.39 -15.14
N LEU A 119 8.88 9.29 -14.44
CA LEU A 119 7.64 8.54 -14.63
C LEU A 119 6.74 8.67 -13.40
N PRO A 120 5.44 9.02 -13.58
CA PRO A 120 4.47 8.93 -12.51
C PRO A 120 4.19 7.46 -12.20
N MET A 121 3.98 7.20 -10.91
CA MET A 121 3.62 5.87 -10.40
C MET A 121 2.35 5.99 -9.58
N ILE A 122 1.30 5.28 -9.98
CA ILE A 122 -0.02 5.33 -9.33
C ILE A 122 -0.32 3.96 -8.74
N THR A 123 -0.62 3.89 -7.46
CA THR A 123 -0.90 2.61 -6.79
C THR A 123 -1.99 2.69 -5.72
N PRO A 124 -2.84 1.64 -5.59
CA PRO A 124 -3.71 1.48 -4.43
C PRO A 124 -2.99 0.87 -3.20
N GLY A 125 -1.72 0.48 -3.34
CA GLY A 125 -0.89 -0.04 -2.24
C GLY A 125 -0.02 1.03 -1.61
N ALA A 126 1.21 0.65 -1.21
CA ALA A 126 2.16 1.55 -0.55
C ALA A 126 1.59 2.11 0.77
N MET A 127 1.09 1.20 1.60
CA MET A 127 0.32 1.49 2.81
C MET A 127 1.21 2.01 3.94
N ALA A 128 2.50 1.67 3.93
CA ALA A 128 3.46 2.04 4.95
C ALA A 128 3.54 3.57 5.13
N ARG A 129 3.66 3.97 6.40
CA ARG A 129 3.85 5.35 6.84
C ARG A 129 4.97 6.06 6.06
N ASP A 130 6.06 5.35 5.83
CA ASP A 130 7.29 5.84 5.22
C ASP A 130 7.10 6.43 3.81
N PHE A 131 6.14 5.93 3.02
CA PHE A 131 5.85 6.50 1.70
C PHE A 131 5.31 7.92 1.78
N ALA A 132 4.60 8.27 2.86
CA ALA A 132 4.13 9.64 3.11
C ALA A 132 5.24 10.51 3.70
N VAL A 133 5.99 9.98 4.67
CA VAL A 133 7.09 10.72 5.33
C VAL A 133 8.19 11.10 4.33
N MET A 134 8.54 10.19 3.43
CA MET A 134 9.58 10.39 2.41
C MET A 134 9.02 10.81 1.05
N LYS A 135 7.80 11.37 1.01
CA LYS A 135 7.11 11.74 -0.23
C LYS A 135 7.95 12.67 -1.11
N TRP A 136 8.58 13.67 -0.52
CA TRP A 136 9.31 14.70 -1.27
C TRP A 136 10.79 14.37 -1.51
N THR A 137 11.32 13.38 -0.80
CA THR A 137 12.75 13.01 -0.87
C THR A 137 13.01 11.74 -1.68
N MET A 138 12.15 10.73 -1.55
CA MET A 138 12.32 9.43 -2.21
C MET A 138 11.19 9.07 -3.18
N PHE A 139 9.97 9.57 -2.95
CA PHE A 139 8.77 9.09 -3.64
C PHE A 139 8.01 10.22 -4.36
N SER A 140 8.72 11.18 -4.94
CA SER A 140 8.13 12.44 -5.46
C SER A 140 7.11 12.22 -6.58
N THR A 141 7.24 11.15 -7.38
CA THR A 141 6.31 10.78 -8.46
C THR A 141 5.28 9.71 -8.08
N LEU A 142 5.28 9.24 -6.82
CA LEU A 142 4.34 8.24 -6.32
C LEU A 142 3.00 8.87 -5.87
N THR A 143 1.90 8.44 -6.47
CA THR A 143 0.54 8.79 -6.08
C THR A 143 -0.16 7.56 -5.50
N ARG A 144 -0.60 7.68 -4.24
CA ARG A 144 -1.33 6.63 -3.53
C ARG A 144 -2.82 6.90 -3.64
N MET A 145 -3.59 5.90 -4.08
CA MET A 145 -5.05 6.00 -4.25
C MET A 145 -5.84 5.06 -3.33
N GLY A 146 -5.15 4.28 -2.50
CA GLY A 146 -5.75 3.32 -1.58
C GLY A 146 -5.69 3.77 -0.13
N ALA A 147 -6.09 2.86 0.77
CA ALA A 147 -5.95 3.04 2.20
C ALA A 147 -4.46 3.13 2.58
N ASP A 148 -4.15 3.88 3.63
CA ASP A 148 -2.79 3.94 4.16
C ASP A 148 -2.75 4.04 5.68
N PHE A 149 -1.65 3.58 6.26
CA PHE A 149 -1.54 3.47 7.71
C PHE A 149 -1.41 4.83 8.42
N ASN A 150 -1.09 5.94 7.73
CA ASN A 150 -1.08 7.27 8.35
C ASN A 150 -2.51 7.69 8.76
N SER A 151 -3.49 7.44 7.89
CA SER A 151 -4.90 7.67 8.19
C SER A 151 -5.38 6.76 9.32
N LEU A 152 -4.95 5.49 9.32
CA LEU A 152 -5.30 4.54 10.39
C LEU A 152 -4.70 4.94 11.74
N ILE A 153 -3.45 5.41 11.77
CA ILE A 153 -2.81 5.95 12.98
C ILE A 153 -3.59 7.16 13.49
N SER A 154 -3.97 8.09 12.61
CA SER A 154 -4.72 9.29 12.99
C SER A 154 -6.07 8.92 13.61
N PHE A 155 -6.79 7.99 12.98
CA PHE A 155 -8.04 7.43 13.51
C PHE A 155 -7.84 6.80 14.89
N LEU A 156 -6.79 6.00 15.05
CA LEU A 156 -6.47 5.38 16.32
C LEU A 156 -6.18 6.41 17.42
N VAL A 157 -5.39 7.45 17.12
CA VAL A 157 -5.11 8.54 18.06
C VAL A 157 -6.41 9.25 18.47
N SER A 158 -7.35 9.45 17.54
CA SER A 158 -8.67 10.01 17.86
C SER A 158 -9.46 9.13 18.83
N ILE A 159 -9.45 7.80 18.65
CA ILE A 159 -10.10 6.87 19.58
C ILE A 159 -9.44 6.95 20.97
N LEU A 160 -8.11 6.81 21.02
CA LEU A 160 -7.36 6.81 22.27
C LEU A 160 -7.58 8.12 23.04
N SER A 161 -7.60 9.25 22.35
CA SER A 161 -7.90 10.56 22.92
C SER A 161 -9.34 10.64 23.44
N HIS A 162 -10.33 10.21 22.65
CA HIS A 162 -11.74 10.24 23.02
C HIS A 162 -12.03 9.48 24.33
N PHE A 163 -11.38 8.33 24.52
CA PHE A 163 -11.55 7.50 25.71
C PHE A 163 -10.51 7.76 26.82
N ASN A 164 -9.64 8.77 26.66
CA ASN A 164 -8.55 9.09 27.59
C ASN A 164 -7.62 7.89 27.88
N TRP A 165 -7.29 7.12 26.85
CA TRP A 165 -6.34 6.01 26.94
C TRP A 165 -4.92 6.50 26.66
N SER A 166 -4.05 6.37 27.67
CA SER A 166 -2.65 6.81 27.62
C SER A 166 -1.65 5.66 27.72
N LYS A 167 -2.11 4.40 27.68
CA LYS A 167 -1.25 3.22 27.69
C LYS A 167 -1.64 2.30 26.54
N VAL A 168 -0.65 1.88 25.75
CA VAL A 168 -0.84 1.02 24.58
C VAL A 168 0.21 -0.08 24.61
N LYS A 169 -0.22 -1.32 24.41
CA LYS A 169 0.68 -2.44 24.12
C LYS A 169 0.45 -2.87 22.67
N LEU A 170 1.53 -3.05 21.92
CA LEU A 170 1.47 -3.54 20.54
C LEU A 170 2.00 -4.96 20.49
N LEU A 171 1.11 -5.91 20.22
CA LEU A 171 1.38 -7.35 20.06
C LEU A 171 0.84 -7.78 18.70
N TYR A 172 1.65 -8.49 17.90
CA TYR A 172 1.26 -8.91 16.56
C TYR A 172 2.08 -10.12 16.08
N ASP A 173 1.51 -10.89 15.15
CA ASP A 173 2.25 -11.83 14.32
C ASP A 173 2.79 -11.09 13.08
N PRO A 174 4.13 -11.04 12.87
CA PRO A 174 4.72 -10.38 11.71
C PRO A 174 4.23 -10.93 10.36
N LYS A 175 3.78 -12.18 10.30
CA LYS A 175 3.25 -12.82 9.09
C LYS A 175 1.72 -12.80 9.01
N GLY A 176 1.06 -12.18 9.99
CA GLY A 176 -0.38 -12.01 10.01
C GLY A 176 -0.89 -11.26 8.77
N GLN A 177 -2.04 -11.71 8.24
CA GLN A 177 -2.69 -11.16 7.04
C GLN A 177 -1.82 -11.18 5.77
N GLY A 178 -0.93 -12.18 5.64
CA GLY A 178 -0.02 -12.33 4.48
C GLY A 178 -0.72 -12.47 3.11
N ASN A 179 -1.99 -12.86 3.09
CA ASN A 179 -2.85 -12.91 1.91
C ASN A 179 -3.19 -11.52 1.34
N VAL A 180 -3.17 -10.47 2.16
CA VAL A 180 -3.36 -9.08 1.70
C VAL A 180 -2.08 -8.61 1.01
N VAL A 181 -0.99 -8.51 1.78
CA VAL A 181 0.38 -8.24 1.33
C VAL A 181 1.34 -8.96 2.28
N ASP A 182 2.55 -9.26 1.80
CA ASP A 182 3.55 -9.88 2.68
C ASP A 182 3.87 -8.98 3.87
N ARG A 183 3.94 -9.58 5.06
CA ARG A 183 4.16 -8.90 6.35
C ARG A 183 3.22 -7.71 6.63
N PHE A 184 1.94 -7.82 6.25
CA PHE A 184 0.95 -6.76 6.47
C PHE A 184 0.90 -6.27 7.92
N CYS A 185 0.74 -7.19 8.89
CA CYS A 185 0.67 -6.83 10.31
C CYS A 185 1.97 -6.18 10.80
N HIS A 186 3.13 -6.61 10.32
CA HIS A 186 4.38 -5.92 10.62
C HIS A 186 4.36 -4.47 10.13
N ILE A 187 3.98 -4.22 8.87
CA ILE A 187 3.95 -2.86 8.32
C ILE A 187 2.94 -1.98 9.08
N ALA A 188 1.77 -2.52 9.43
CA ALA A 188 0.76 -1.83 10.22
C ALA A 188 1.28 -1.46 11.61
N THR A 189 1.86 -2.43 12.33
CA THR A 189 2.34 -2.21 13.69
C THR A 189 3.57 -1.32 13.75
N ASP A 190 4.47 -1.40 12.77
CA ASP A 190 5.59 -0.44 12.66
C ASP A 190 5.04 0.98 12.45
N GLY A 191 4.02 1.12 11.59
CA GLY A 191 3.25 2.36 11.43
C GLY A 191 2.71 2.88 12.77
N PHE A 192 2.02 2.03 13.54
CA PHE A 192 1.53 2.41 14.87
C PHE A 192 2.64 2.78 15.83
N HIS A 193 3.74 2.03 15.86
CA HIS A 193 4.84 2.29 16.77
C HIS A 193 5.43 3.69 16.57
N TYR A 194 5.76 4.04 15.33
CA TYR A 194 6.30 5.36 15.03
C TYR A 194 5.23 6.46 15.06
N GLY A 195 4.02 6.15 14.61
CA GLY A 195 2.87 7.05 14.61
C GLY A 195 2.48 7.53 16.00
N LEU A 196 2.30 6.60 16.93
CA LEU A 196 1.95 6.87 18.32
C LEU A 196 3.08 7.56 19.10
N ARG A 197 4.34 7.36 18.73
CA ARG A 197 5.47 8.11 19.32
C ARG A 197 5.59 9.55 18.83
N THR A 198 5.06 9.86 17.65
CA THR A 198 5.20 11.18 17.01
C THR A 198 3.95 12.07 17.13
N GLN A 199 2.83 11.52 17.58
CA GLN A 199 1.61 12.29 17.84
C GLN A 199 1.75 13.25 19.04
N THR A 200 0.98 14.34 19.03
CA THR A 200 1.02 15.40 20.06
C THR A 200 -0.29 15.56 20.84
N VAL A 201 -1.32 14.76 20.52
CA VAL A 201 -2.68 14.84 21.06
C VAL A 201 -2.74 14.29 22.49
N ILE A 202 -2.15 13.13 22.73
CA ILE A 202 -2.21 12.42 24.02
C ILE A 202 -0.92 12.69 24.78
N LYS A 203 -1.01 13.51 25.83
CA LYS A 203 0.10 13.83 26.73
C LYS A 203 0.43 12.59 27.58
N ASN A 204 1.71 12.24 27.66
CA ASN A 204 2.22 11.10 28.43
C ASN A 204 1.74 9.72 27.94
N LEU A 205 1.59 9.54 26.63
CA LEU A 205 1.33 8.22 26.04
C LEU A 205 2.51 7.27 26.35
N SER A 206 2.23 6.23 27.12
CA SER A 206 3.15 5.11 27.36
C SER A 206 2.85 4.01 26.36
N GLN A 207 3.90 3.53 25.69
CA GLN A 207 3.78 2.48 24.69
C GLN A 207 4.82 1.39 24.95
N GLU A 208 4.36 0.15 25.06
CA GLU A 208 5.22 -1.03 25.01
C GLU A 208 5.14 -1.66 23.61
N TYR A 209 6.30 -1.89 23.03
CA TYR A 209 6.44 -2.45 21.68
C TYR A 209 7.25 -3.72 21.75
N PHE A 210 6.62 -4.84 21.38
CA PHE A 210 7.27 -6.13 21.30
C PHE A 210 7.32 -6.56 19.84
N LYS A 211 8.54 -6.63 19.31
CA LYS A 211 8.80 -7.18 17.98
C LYS A 211 9.16 -8.64 18.17
N PHE A 212 8.29 -9.52 17.70
CA PHE A 212 8.57 -10.95 17.64
C PHE A 212 9.09 -11.27 16.25
N ASP A 213 10.18 -12.02 16.14
CA ASP A 213 10.66 -12.49 14.83
C ASP A 213 10.11 -13.89 14.51
N VAL A 214 9.64 -14.64 15.52
CA VAL A 214 9.13 -16.01 15.42
C VAL A 214 7.85 -16.17 16.26
N ILE A 215 6.87 -16.93 15.73
CA ILE A 215 5.55 -17.14 16.36
C ILE A 215 5.64 -17.90 17.69
N SER A 216 6.67 -18.74 17.90
CA SER A 216 6.89 -19.44 19.17
C SER A 216 6.98 -18.48 20.36
N ASP A 217 7.67 -17.35 20.16
CA ASP A 217 7.93 -16.36 21.19
C ASP A 217 6.67 -15.55 21.53
N ILE A 218 5.68 -15.58 20.62
CA ILE A 218 4.37 -14.94 20.79
C ILE A 218 3.53 -15.74 21.79
N LEU A 219 3.52 -17.08 21.71
CA LEU A 219 2.65 -17.91 22.55
C LEU A 219 3.01 -17.83 24.03
N ASP A 220 4.31 -17.85 24.36
CA ASP A 220 4.79 -17.77 25.73
C ASP A 220 4.51 -16.40 26.38
N ASN A 221 4.60 -15.33 25.58
CA ASN A 221 4.38 -13.96 26.05
C ASN A 221 2.91 -13.52 25.97
N PHE A 222 2.08 -14.08 25.08
CA PHE A 222 0.63 -13.81 25.07
C PHE A 222 -0.05 -14.40 26.30
N ALA A 223 0.36 -15.61 26.72
CA ALA A 223 -0.20 -16.27 27.89
C ALA A 223 0.09 -15.47 29.18
N SER A 224 1.27 -14.84 29.29
CA SER A 224 1.64 -14.01 30.44
C SER A 224 1.05 -12.60 30.39
N GLU A 225 0.96 -11.97 29.22
CA GLU A 225 0.56 -10.55 29.08
C GLU A 225 -0.94 -10.32 28.84
N VAL A 226 -1.61 -11.24 28.13
CA VAL A 226 -3.01 -11.06 27.65
C VAL A 226 -3.94 -12.14 28.21
N GLY A 227 -3.40 -13.31 28.57
CA GLY A 227 -4.16 -14.50 28.96
C GLY A 227 -4.45 -15.42 27.77
N THR A 228 -4.87 -16.66 28.05
CA THR A 228 -4.99 -17.75 27.06
C THR A 228 -6.17 -17.61 26.10
N ASP A 229 -7.11 -16.71 26.35
CA ASP A 229 -8.40 -16.67 25.65
C ASP A 229 -8.35 -15.95 24.29
N ILE A 230 -7.20 -15.34 23.93
CA ILE A 230 -7.09 -14.36 22.84
C ILE A 230 -5.89 -14.60 21.89
N SER A 231 -5.03 -15.60 22.12
CA SER A 231 -3.84 -15.86 21.32
C SER A 231 -4.16 -16.40 19.91
N GLY A 232 -3.60 -15.80 18.85
CA GLY A 232 -3.51 -16.44 17.52
C GLY A 232 -4.12 -15.69 16.32
N GLN A 233 -4.62 -14.47 16.49
CA GLN A 233 -5.08 -13.61 15.38
C GLN A 233 -4.46 -12.21 15.55
N CYS A 234 -4.26 -11.46 14.46
CA CYS A 234 -3.68 -10.12 14.53
C CYS A 234 -4.64 -9.21 15.33
N ARG A 235 -4.46 -9.16 16.65
CA ARG A 235 -5.29 -8.41 17.59
C ARG A 235 -4.42 -7.30 18.13
N LEU A 236 -4.64 -6.08 17.66
CA LEU A 236 -4.04 -4.93 18.31
C LEU A 236 -4.77 -4.76 19.66
N VAL A 237 -4.24 -5.34 20.74
CA VAL A 237 -4.89 -5.33 22.06
C VAL A 237 -4.50 -4.05 22.80
N PHE A 238 -5.43 -3.10 22.90
CA PHE A 238 -5.27 -1.95 23.78
C PHE A 238 -5.57 -2.36 25.23
N VAL A 239 -4.53 -2.49 26.05
CA VAL A 239 -4.68 -2.81 27.48
C VAL A 239 -4.66 -1.52 28.30
N LYS A 240 -5.82 -1.12 28.84
CA LYS A 240 -5.89 -0.07 29.86
C LYS A 240 -5.42 -0.62 31.21
N THR A 241 -4.22 -0.24 31.64
CA THR A 241 -3.80 -0.43 33.05
C THR A 241 -4.15 0.83 33.84
N PHE A 242 -5.29 0.80 34.56
CA PHE A 242 -5.55 1.80 35.60
C PHE A 242 -4.41 1.73 36.64
N VAL A 243 -3.71 2.85 36.83
CA VAL A 243 -3.01 3.08 38.10
C VAL A 243 -3.96 3.93 38.91
N THR A 244 -4.82 3.28 39.67
CA THR A 244 -5.44 3.94 40.82
C THR A 244 -4.40 3.90 41.93
N GLU A 245 -3.77 5.04 42.19
CA GLU A 245 -3.15 5.28 43.48
C GLU A 245 -4.25 5.16 44.54
N GLU A 246 -4.33 4.02 45.21
CA GLU A 246 -4.54 3.92 46.66
C GLU A 246 -4.39 2.47 47.12
N LYS A 247 -3.18 2.17 47.62
CA LYS A 247 -2.85 1.12 48.61
C LYS A 247 -3.51 -0.26 48.44
N VAL A 248 -2.71 -1.21 47.96
CA VAL A 248 -2.67 -2.60 48.50
C VAL A 248 -4.06 -3.24 48.68
N VAL A 249 -4.73 -3.61 47.59
CA VAL A 249 -5.84 -4.59 47.66
C VAL A 249 -5.22 -5.92 48.07
N LYS A 250 -5.24 -6.18 49.37
CA LYS A 250 -4.40 -7.17 50.06
C LYS A 250 -4.53 -8.57 49.44
N ARG A 251 -3.44 -8.94 48.76
CA ARG A 251 -2.91 -10.29 48.48
C ARG A 251 -3.94 -11.30 47.93
N THR A 252 -3.89 -11.42 46.61
CA THR A 252 -4.08 -12.66 45.80
C THR A 252 -5.47 -13.31 45.73
N GLY A 253 -6.52 -12.71 46.30
CA GLY A 253 -7.90 -13.21 46.17
C GLY A 253 -8.65 -12.60 44.97
N TRP A 254 -8.38 -13.11 43.77
CA TRP A 254 -9.09 -12.74 42.54
C TRP A 254 -10.58 -13.11 42.67
N LYS A 255 -11.46 -12.11 42.73
CA LYS A 255 -12.88 -12.32 42.44
C LYS A 255 -13.56 -11.06 41.90
N ASP A 256 -14.14 -11.32 40.74
CA ASP A 256 -15.22 -10.65 40.05
C ASP A 256 -14.98 -9.31 39.32
N ARG A 257 -14.98 -9.46 37.98
CA ARG A 257 -15.81 -8.69 37.05
C ARG A 257 -15.71 -7.18 37.18
N ASP A 258 -14.68 -6.60 36.58
CA ASP A 258 -14.77 -5.22 36.12
C ASP A 258 -14.18 -5.02 34.73
N ARG A 259 -14.91 -4.20 33.95
CA ARG A 259 -14.80 -3.97 32.51
C ARG A 259 -13.38 -3.57 32.13
N ARG A 260 -12.67 -4.48 31.45
CA ARG A 260 -11.49 -4.13 30.67
C ARG A 260 -11.99 -3.81 29.27
N ASP A 261 -12.09 -2.52 28.94
CA ASP A 261 -12.36 -2.08 27.58
C ASP A 261 -11.12 -2.35 26.74
N PHE A 262 -11.07 -3.53 26.11
CA PHE A 262 -10.08 -3.85 25.09
C PHE A 262 -10.63 -3.40 23.76
N LEU A 263 -9.92 -2.51 23.07
CA LEU A 263 -10.10 -2.39 21.63
C LEU A 263 -9.23 -3.46 20.98
N ILE A 264 -9.83 -4.26 20.11
CA ILE A 264 -9.14 -5.18 19.21
C ILE A 264 -9.41 -4.64 17.81
N LEU A 265 -8.36 -4.20 17.12
CA LEU A 265 -8.44 -3.88 15.69
C LEU A 265 -8.18 -5.17 14.92
N GLU A 266 -9.18 -5.63 14.18
CA GLU A 266 -9.15 -6.81 13.28
C GLU A 266 -8.84 -6.43 11.83
#